data_AF-A0AA40DG53-F1
#
_entry.id   AF-A0AA40DG53-F1
#
_cell.length_a   1.000
_cell.length_b   1.000
_cell.length_c   1.000
_cell.angle_alpha   90.00
_cell.angle_beta   90.00
_cell.angle_gamma   90.00
#
_symmetry.space_group_name_H-M   'P 1'
#
loop_
_entity.id
_entity.type
_entity.pdbx_description
1 polymer ?
#
loop_
_entity_poly.entity_id
_entity_poly.type
_entity_poly.pdbx_seq_one_letter_code
_entity_poly.pdbx_strand_id
1 'polypeptide(L)'
;MTLDDAADTIFPLPGSIPKAWDPEELRRCGAVETSLRASFDLEGEVHPVFCNWDMSGDGDAGEELMLRELHQPLLLASRLLEGAGLPWLSEFLIDDIFGASYPGLPPPALPDSHHGEVDKESDINSICQSRTPVVIVRHHRAAWATPRLVRTWLDATARELRTALPRCVLWQLDGVMFAAFGWVGYTCRHLLREGTGGVDSNVDHPNVIRDADAEARRRGVPSRFLTVLVIREYTARLCALRQLGQFGGEEYMLTAFMLAVTALHELGHAIYWKDLRAANRCMNEPYFGGDLEMELGDSFIASIFGDWTPVPIEHTHDEFGWRGTFERGLAWKQHLTWDFHRTRPRYRAHYSIPVK
;
A
#
# COMPACT_ATOMS: atom_id res chain seq x y z
N MET A 1 -18.75 -10.66 34.49
CA MET A 1 -18.64 -11.44 33.26
C MET A 1 -17.64 -10.68 32.40
N THR A 2 -16.43 -11.20 32.32
CA THR A 2 -15.24 -10.53 31.75
C THR A 2 -15.31 -10.57 30.22
N LEU A 3 -14.92 -9.44 29.61
CA LEU A 3 -14.79 -9.23 28.17
C LEU A 3 -13.36 -9.59 27.76
N ASP A 4 -13.09 -10.86 27.48
CA ASP A 4 -11.74 -11.33 27.07
C ASP A 4 -11.72 -12.25 25.84
N ASP A 5 -12.84 -12.51 25.14
CA ASP A 5 -12.86 -13.54 24.07
C ASP A 5 -13.21 -13.00 22.67
N ALA A 6 -12.57 -11.92 22.24
CA ALA A 6 -12.66 -11.47 20.83
C ALA A 6 -11.30 -11.09 20.23
N ALA A 7 -10.23 -11.75 20.68
CA ALA A 7 -9.06 -11.90 19.83
C ALA A 7 -9.45 -12.90 18.73
N ASP A 8 -9.60 -12.41 17.50
CA ASP A 8 -9.68 -13.23 16.29
C ASP A 8 -8.46 -14.15 16.23
N THR A 9 -8.57 -15.30 16.91
CA THR A 9 -7.63 -16.38 16.81
C THR A 9 -7.96 -17.04 15.49
N ILE A 10 -7.22 -16.69 14.44
CA ILE A 10 -7.25 -17.39 13.16
C ILE A 10 -6.80 -18.82 13.45
N PHE A 11 -7.74 -19.71 13.73
CA PHE A 11 -7.47 -21.14 13.75
C PHE A 11 -7.02 -21.52 12.33
N PRO A 12 -5.81 -22.11 12.15
CA PRO A 12 -5.43 -22.61 10.84
C PRO A 12 -6.46 -23.66 10.42
N LEU A 13 -7.04 -23.47 9.23
CA LEU A 13 -7.95 -24.43 8.63
C LEU A 13 -7.30 -25.83 8.62
N PRO A 14 -8.06 -26.91 8.87
CA PRO A 14 -7.52 -28.27 8.89
C PRO A 14 -6.78 -28.57 7.57
N GLY A 15 -5.46 -28.77 7.65
CA GLY A 15 -4.61 -29.10 6.51
C GLY A 15 -3.67 -27.99 6.02
N SER A 16 -3.65 -26.82 6.65
CA SER A 16 -2.57 -25.82 6.48
C SER A 16 -1.77 -25.69 7.78
N ILE A 17 -0.70 -26.47 7.90
CA ILE A 17 0.29 -26.23 8.96
C ILE A 17 1.28 -25.20 8.38
N PRO A 18 1.37 -23.98 8.93
CA PRO A 18 2.43 -23.05 8.57
C PRO A 18 3.78 -23.78 8.69
N LYS A 19 4.51 -23.92 7.58
CA LYS A 19 5.84 -24.52 7.62
C LYS A 19 6.82 -23.44 8.02
N ALA A 20 7.51 -23.64 9.15
CA ALA A 20 8.59 -22.76 9.53
C ALA A 20 9.67 -22.73 8.41
N TRP A 21 10.24 -21.55 8.19
CA TRP A 21 11.44 -21.42 7.37
C TRP A 21 12.57 -22.30 7.92
N ASP A 22 13.30 -22.98 7.04
CA ASP A 22 14.53 -23.68 7.39
C ASP A 22 15.71 -22.69 7.30
N PRO A 23 16.27 -22.23 8.44
CA PRO A 23 17.33 -21.23 8.42
C PRO A 23 18.60 -21.74 7.73
N GLU A 24 18.88 -23.04 7.80
CA GLU A 24 20.05 -23.64 7.17
C GLU A 24 19.90 -23.64 5.65
N GLU A 25 18.70 -23.94 5.14
CA GLU A 25 18.42 -23.87 3.72
C GLU A 25 18.50 -22.44 3.18
N LEU A 26 18.00 -21.46 3.94
CA LEU A 26 18.10 -20.03 3.61
C LEU A 26 19.56 -19.57 3.51
N ARG A 27 20.41 -19.93 4.49
CA ARG A 27 21.84 -19.64 4.41
C ARG A 27 22.48 -20.33 3.21
N ARG A 28 22.18 -21.61 3.00
CA ARG A 28 22.75 -22.41 1.90
C ARG A 28 22.42 -21.85 0.52
N CYS A 29 21.22 -21.27 0.33
CA CYS A 29 20.84 -20.65 -0.93
C CYS A 29 21.31 -19.20 -1.08
N GLY A 30 21.97 -18.63 -0.05
CA GLY A 30 22.44 -17.24 -0.05
C GLY A 30 21.31 -16.22 0.04
N ALA A 31 20.22 -16.58 0.72
CA ALA A 31 19.10 -15.69 0.98
C ALA A 31 19.30 -14.75 2.17
N VAL A 32 20.13 -15.16 3.12
CA VAL A 32 20.36 -14.51 4.41
C VAL A 32 21.82 -14.68 4.81
N GLU A 33 22.28 -13.83 5.73
CA GLU A 33 23.64 -13.88 6.28
C GLU A 33 24.74 -13.88 5.20
N THR A 34 24.46 -13.24 4.06
CA THR A 34 25.34 -13.28 2.88
C THR A 34 26.63 -12.50 3.08
N SER A 35 26.72 -11.72 4.17
CA SER A 35 27.81 -10.76 4.44
C SER A 35 27.98 -9.71 3.33
N LEU A 36 26.99 -9.58 2.43
CA LEU A 36 27.03 -8.62 1.34
C LEU A 36 27.08 -7.20 1.89
N ARG A 37 27.92 -6.40 1.24
CA ARG A 37 27.99 -4.97 1.42
C ARG A 37 27.83 -4.31 0.08
N ALA A 38 26.96 -3.32 0.01
CA ALA A 38 26.74 -2.50 -1.17
C ALA A 38 26.82 -1.02 -0.82
N SER A 39 27.16 -0.19 -1.80
CA SER A 39 27.10 1.25 -1.67
C SER A 39 25.65 1.73 -1.83
N PHE A 40 25.25 2.68 -0.97
CA PHE A 40 24.05 3.51 -1.18
C PHE A 40 24.48 4.78 -1.90
N ASP A 41 24.56 4.70 -3.22
CA ASP A 41 25.03 5.76 -4.10
C ASP A 41 24.01 6.10 -5.19
N LEU A 42 22.72 5.85 -4.95
CA LEU A 42 21.69 6.37 -5.84
C LEU A 42 21.80 7.89 -5.87
N GLU A 43 21.97 8.43 -7.07
CA GLU A 43 22.10 9.86 -7.33
C GLU A 43 20.82 10.46 -7.92
N GLY A 44 20.74 11.79 -7.86
CA GLY A 44 19.66 12.60 -8.40
C GLY A 44 18.63 13.02 -7.35
N GLU A 45 17.45 13.41 -7.81
CA GLU A 45 16.39 13.97 -6.97
C GLU A 45 15.31 12.93 -6.68
N VAL A 46 14.76 12.99 -5.46
CA VAL A 46 13.56 12.26 -5.07
C VAL A 46 12.38 12.78 -5.89
N HIS A 47 11.55 11.86 -6.40
CA HIS A 47 10.36 12.18 -7.17
C HIS A 47 9.41 13.03 -6.32
N PRO A 48 8.84 14.15 -6.85
CA PRO A 48 8.07 15.12 -6.05
C PRO A 48 6.94 14.52 -5.20
N VAL A 49 6.34 13.42 -5.66
CA VAL A 49 5.26 12.71 -4.95
C VAL A 49 5.67 12.24 -3.56
N PHE A 50 6.96 12.00 -3.32
CA PHE A 50 7.51 11.52 -2.05
C PHE A 50 8.14 12.65 -1.20
N CYS A 51 7.98 13.92 -1.57
CA CYS A 51 8.73 15.01 -0.92
C CYS A 51 7.96 15.75 0.19
N ASN A 52 6.64 15.63 0.25
CA ASN A 52 5.81 16.41 1.17
C ASN A 52 5.65 15.71 2.53
N TRP A 53 6.65 15.81 3.40
CA TRP A 53 6.64 15.21 4.74
C TRP A 53 6.23 16.21 5.82
N ASP A 54 5.34 15.80 6.71
CA ASP A 54 5.01 16.54 7.93
C ASP A 54 6.04 16.24 9.03
N MET A 55 6.53 17.31 9.64
CA MET A 55 7.61 17.34 10.62
C MET A 55 7.17 17.96 11.95
N SER A 56 5.86 18.07 12.16
CA SER A 56 5.28 18.71 13.35
C SER A 56 5.40 17.85 14.63
N GLY A 57 6.01 16.67 14.57
CA GLY A 57 6.20 15.75 15.68
C GLY A 57 7.52 15.96 16.45
N ASP A 58 7.57 16.99 17.29
CA ASP A 58 8.63 17.23 18.29
C ASP A 58 10.08 17.25 17.77
N GLY A 59 10.45 18.34 17.09
CA GLY A 59 11.54 19.27 17.46
C GLY A 59 12.96 18.79 17.82
N ASP A 60 13.27 17.50 17.77
CA ASP A 60 14.54 16.93 18.23
C ASP A 60 15.46 16.56 17.05
N ALA A 61 16.77 16.69 17.28
CA ALA A 61 17.82 16.30 16.32
C ALA A 61 17.70 14.83 15.82
N GLY A 62 16.94 13.99 16.52
CA GLY A 62 16.62 12.63 16.10
C GLY A 62 15.72 12.56 14.87
N GLU A 63 14.78 13.49 14.70
CA GLU A 63 13.85 13.47 13.57
C GLU A 63 14.50 13.94 12.27
N GLU A 64 15.39 14.95 12.35
CA GLU A 64 16.23 15.36 11.21
C GLU A 64 17.14 14.22 10.75
N LEU A 65 17.67 13.42 11.69
CA LEU A 65 18.48 12.24 11.36
C LEU A 65 17.63 11.16 10.65
N MET A 66 16.43 10.89 11.15
CA MET A 66 15.51 9.93 10.52
C MET A 66 15.12 10.35 9.10
N LEU A 67 14.91 11.65 8.86
CA LEU A 67 14.67 12.18 7.52
C LEU A 67 15.85 11.96 6.57
N ARG A 68 17.08 12.14 7.05
CA ARG A 68 18.26 11.88 6.21
C ARG A 68 18.31 10.43 5.78
N GLU A 69 17.92 9.50 6.65
CA GLU A 69 17.84 8.08 6.30
C GLU A 69 16.70 7.75 5.32
N LEU A 70 15.67 8.59 5.18
CA LEU A 70 14.64 8.42 4.15
C LEU A 70 15.15 8.67 2.74
N HIS A 71 16.18 9.51 2.56
CA HIS A 71 16.56 10.01 1.25
C HIS A 71 16.88 8.89 0.24
N GLN A 72 17.71 7.92 0.61
CA GLN A 72 18.10 6.81 -0.26
C GLN A 72 16.94 5.84 -0.57
N PRO A 73 16.15 5.37 0.41
CA PRO A 73 14.89 4.66 0.17
C PRO A 73 13.94 5.40 -0.77
N LEU A 74 13.73 6.71 -0.57
CA LEU A 74 12.82 7.49 -1.41
C LEU A 74 13.38 7.72 -2.82
N LEU A 75 14.70 7.82 -2.98
CA LEU A 75 15.34 7.77 -4.30
C LEU A 75 15.09 6.43 -4.98
N LEU A 76 15.24 5.31 -4.27
CA LEU A 76 14.94 3.99 -4.81
C LEU A 76 13.47 3.87 -5.24
N ALA A 77 12.53 4.29 -4.37
CA ALA A 77 11.10 4.32 -4.68
C ALA A 77 10.84 5.18 -5.94
N SER A 78 11.52 6.31 -6.07
CA SER A 78 11.44 7.19 -7.24
C SER A 78 11.89 6.48 -8.52
N ARG A 79 13.01 5.75 -8.48
CA ARG A 79 13.52 5.01 -9.65
C ARG A 79 12.62 3.85 -10.04
N LEU A 80 12.08 3.12 -9.07
CA LEU A 80 11.13 2.04 -9.32
C LEU A 80 9.81 2.58 -9.90
N LEU A 81 9.30 3.69 -9.36
CA LEU A 81 8.12 4.39 -9.87
C LEU A 81 8.30 4.81 -11.34
N GLU A 82 9.40 5.49 -11.65
CA GLU A 82 9.70 5.97 -13.01
C GLU A 82 9.99 4.83 -13.99
N GLY A 83 10.69 3.78 -13.54
CA GLY A 83 11.13 2.67 -14.38
C GLY A 83 10.06 1.63 -14.68
N ALA A 84 9.15 1.37 -13.73
CA ALA A 84 8.19 0.28 -13.83
C ALA A 84 6.78 0.59 -13.30
N GLY A 85 6.61 1.61 -12.43
CA GLY A 85 5.33 1.87 -11.77
C GLY A 85 4.31 2.65 -12.60
N LEU A 86 4.75 3.51 -13.53
CA LEU A 86 3.86 4.38 -14.31
C LEU A 86 2.72 3.64 -15.04
N PRO A 87 2.95 2.48 -15.69
CA PRO A 87 1.88 1.79 -16.41
C PRO A 87 0.73 1.29 -15.53
N TRP A 88 1.00 0.94 -14.27
CA TRP A 88 -0.06 0.52 -13.34
C TRP A 88 -0.84 1.73 -12.85
N LEU A 89 -0.15 2.79 -12.42
CA LEU A 89 -0.78 4.02 -11.92
C LEU A 89 -1.63 4.74 -12.96
N SER A 90 -1.27 4.65 -14.24
CA SER A 90 -2.02 5.31 -15.30
C SER A 90 -3.43 4.78 -15.48
N GLU A 91 -3.69 3.51 -15.13
CA GLU A 91 -5.01 2.89 -15.21
C GLU A 91 -6.05 3.58 -14.30
N PHE A 92 -5.58 4.24 -13.24
CA PHE A 92 -6.42 4.96 -12.26
C PHE A 92 -6.70 6.41 -12.64
N LEU A 93 -5.98 6.93 -13.64
CA LEU A 93 -6.09 8.33 -14.09
C LEU A 93 -6.83 8.47 -15.41
N ILE A 94 -7.38 7.38 -15.93
CA ILE A 94 -8.25 7.41 -17.10
C ILE A 94 -9.63 7.86 -16.60
N ASP A 95 -10.17 8.94 -17.19
CA ASP A 95 -11.37 9.62 -16.68
C ASP A 95 -12.63 8.73 -16.63
N ASP A 96 -12.65 7.64 -17.39
CA ASP A 96 -13.79 6.76 -17.59
C ASP A 96 -14.05 5.79 -16.43
N ILE A 97 -13.10 5.60 -15.51
CA ILE A 97 -13.21 4.60 -14.42
C ILE A 97 -14.39 4.83 -13.46
N PHE A 98 -14.91 6.06 -13.42
CA PHE A 98 -16.10 6.44 -12.66
C PHE A 98 -17.31 6.79 -13.55
N GLY A 99 -17.21 6.50 -14.85
CA GLY A 99 -18.28 6.71 -15.83
C GLY A 99 -19.35 5.62 -15.76
N ALA A 100 -20.60 5.97 -16.07
CA ALA A 100 -21.73 5.03 -15.98
C ALA A 100 -21.63 3.82 -16.92
N SER A 101 -20.84 3.93 -18.00
CA SER A 101 -20.59 2.86 -18.95
C SER A 101 -19.30 2.08 -18.66
N TYR A 102 -18.67 2.30 -17.50
CA TYR A 102 -17.40 1.66 -17.18
C TYR A 102 -17.59 0.14 -17.03
N PRO A 103 -16.83 -0.69 -17.77
CA PRO A 103 -17.00 -2.15 -17.77
C PRO A 103 -16.70 -2.82 -16.43
N GLY A 104 -15.96 -2.15 -15.53
CA GLY A 104 -15.67 -2.65 -14.18
C GLY A 104 -16.78 -2.39 -13.15
N LEU A 105 -17.89 -1.76 -13.55
CA LEU A 105 -19.05 -1.55 -12.68
C LEU A 105 -19.95 -2.79 -12.61
N PRO A 106 -20.60 -3.06 -11.47
CA PRO A 106 -21.61 -4.11 -11.40
C PRO A 106 -22.80 -3.73 -12.30
N PRO A 107 -23.46 -4.72 -12.93
CA PRO A 107 -24.68 -4.44 -13.68
C PRO A 107 -25.72 -3.78 -12.76
N PRO A 108 -26.49 -2.80 -13.25
CA PRO A 108 -27.52 -2.17 -12.45
C PRO A 108 -28.47 -3.25 -11.92
N ALA A 109 -28.66 -3.27 -10.59
CA ALA A 109 -29.60 -4.18 -9.96
C ALA A 109 -30.97 -4.02 -10.64
N LEU A 110 -31.58 -5.14 -11.05
CA LEU A 110 -32.96 -5.13 -11.51
C LEU A 110 -33.82 -4.57 -10.36
N PRO A 111 -34.80 -3.69 -10.64
CA PRO A 111 -35.67 -3.19 -9.59
C PRO A 111 -36.43 -4.37 -8.99
N ASP A 112 -36.08 -4.73 -7.75
CA ASP A 112 -36.80 -5.76 -7.01
C ASP A 112 -38.25 -5.30 -6.84
N SER A 113 -39.16 -6.05 -7.43
CA SER A 113 -40.61 -5.89 -7.30
C SER A 113 -41.09 -6.43 -5.94
N HIS A 114 -40.56 -5.88 -4.85
CA HIS A 114 -41.08 -6.12 -3.50
C HIS A 114 -41.45 -4.80 -2.85
N HIS A 115 -42.72 -4.42 -3.04
CA HIS A 115 -43.44 -3.55 -2.12
C HIS A 115 -43.58 -4.28 -0.78
N GLY A 116 -42.78 -3.89 0.21
CA GLY A 116 -42.87 -4.35 1.60
C GLY A 116 -42.23 -3.30 2.51
N GLU A 117 -42.89 -3.02 3.64
CA GLU A 117 -42.67 -1.89 4.54
C GLU A 117 -41.20 -1.62 4.93
N VAL A 118 -40.89 -0.32 4.96
CA VAL A 118 -39.56 0.24 5.22
C VAL A 118 -39.30 0.30 6.73
N ASP A 119 -38.53 -0.65 7.26
CA ASP A 119 -37.91 -0.53 8.58
C ASP A 119 -36.64 0.33 8.50
N LYS A 120 -36.60 1.39 9.30
CA LYS A 120 -35.59 2.48 9.27
C LYS A 120 -34.16 2.11 9.72
N GLU A 121 -33.82 0.83 9.79
CA GLU A 121 -32.45 0.37 10.14
C GLU A 121 -31.87 -0.67 9.17
N SER A 122 -32.66 -1.23 8.23
CA SER A 122 -32.19 -2.20 7.23
C SER A 122 -31.64 -1.55 5.95
N ASP A 123 -31.77 -0.24 5.81
CA ASP A 123 -31.36 0.54 4.62
C ASP A 123 -29.84 0.78 4.51
N ILE A 124 -29.06 0.45 5.55
CA ILE A 124 -27.59 0.64 5.53
C ILE A 124 -26.92 -0.39 4.61
N ASN A 125 -27.51 -1.59 4.47
CA ASN A 125 -27.01 -2.65 3.60
C ASN A 125 -27.68 -2.68 2.21
N SER A 126 -28.83 -2.01 2.03
CA SER A 126 -29.66 -2.10 0.82
C SER A 126 -29.33 -1.06 -0.26
N ILE A 127 -28.56 0.00 0.06
CA ILE A 127 -28.22 1.07 -0.90
C ILE A 127 -26.70 1.07 -1.18
N CYS A 128 -26.22 -0.01 -1.79
CA CYS A 128 -24.87 -0.17 -2.36
C CYS A 128 -24.85 0.14 -3.88
N GLN A 129 -25.52 1.21 -4.32
CA GLN A 129 -25.48 1.67 -5.72
C GLN A 129 -24.43 2.80 -5.86
N SER A 130 -23.13 2.54 -5.58
CA SER A 130 -22.06 2.00 -6.45
C SER A 130 -21.80 2.80 -7.75
N ARG A 131 -21.18 3.97 -7.61
CA ARG A 131 -20.35 4.57 -8.68
C ARG A 131 -18.90 4.08 -8.64
N THR A 132 -18.58 3.26 -7.67
CA THR A 132 -17.25 2.71 -7.45
C THR A 132 -17.09 1.46 -8.30
N PRO A 133 -16.05 1.37 -9.14
CA PRO A 133 -15.75 0.14 -9.87
C PRO A 133 -15.49 -1.00 -8.88
N VAL A 134 -15.91 -2.21 -9.22
CA VAL A 134 -15.53 -3.43 -8.48
C VAL A 134 -14.17 -3.91 -8.98
N VAL A 135 -13.85 -3.64 -10.25
CA VAL A 135 -12.60 -4.02 -10.89
C VAL A 135 -12.07 -2.86 -11.72
N ILE A 136 -10.81 -2.48 -11.53
CA ILE A 136 -10.07 -1.60 -12.44
C ILE A 136 -9.59 -2.43 -13.64
N VAL A 137 -10.10 -2.11 -14.82
CA VAL A 137 -9.70 -2.76 -16.07
C VAL A 137 -8.28 -2.33 -16.46
N ARG A 138 -7.47 -3.28 -16.94
CA ARG A 138 -6.13 -3.03 -17.49
C ARG A 138 -6.25 -2.49 -18.92
N HIS A 139 -6.55 -1.21 -19.09
CA HIS A 139 -6.73 -0.58 -20.41
C HIS A 139 -5.50 -0.77 -21.29
N HIS A 140 -4.29 -0.79 -20.73
CA HIS A 140 -3.06 -1.04 -21.49
C HIS A 140 -3.04 -2.41 -22.18
N ARG A 141 -3.82 -3.38 -21.69
CA ARG A 141 -3.98 -4.71 -22.28
C ARG A 141 -5.21 -4.83 -23.19
N ALA A 142 -6.03 -3.78 -23.29
CA ALA A 142 -7.24 -3.82 -24.10
C ALA A 142 -6.91 -3.79 -25.61
N ALA A 143 -7.68 -4.51 -26.42
CA ALA A 143 -7.45 -4.63 -27.86
C ALA A 143 -7.51 -3.28 -28.61
N TRP A 144 -8.19 -2.28 -28.03
CA TRP A 144 -8.33 -0.93 -28.59
C TRP A 144 -7.25 0.04 -28.11
N ALA A 145 -6.41 -0.34 -27.15
CA ALA A 145 -5.36 0.53 -26.62
C ALA A 145 -4.18 0.61 -27.59
N THR A 146 -4.22 1.62 -28.46
CA THR A 146 -3.11 1.87 -29.39
C THR A 146 -1.86 2.35 -28.65
N PRO A 147 -0.64 2.13 -29.19
CA PRO A 147 0.59 2.62 -28.57
C PRO A 147 0.63 4.14 -28.36
N ARG A 148 -0.07 4.90 -29.23
CA ARG A 148 -0.20 6.35 -29.06
C ARG A 148 -1.03 6.71 -27.84
N LEU A 149 -2.13 6.00 -27.63
CA LEU A 149 -3.04 6.24 -26.51
C LEU A 149 -2.37 5.89 -25.18
N VAL A 150 -1.70 4.73 -25.12
CA VAL A 150 -0.91 4.32 -23.94
C VAL A 150 0.13 5.38 -23.57
N ARG A 151 0.88 5.90 -24.56
CA ARG A 151 1.82 7.02 -24.29
C ARG A 151 1.14 8.26 -23.74
N THR A 152 -0.04 8.62 -24.27
CA THR A 152 -0.78 9.78 -23.78
C THR A 152 -1.20 9.61 -22.31
N TRP A 153 -1.63 8.41 -21.92
CA TRP A 153 -1.94 8.10 -20.53
C TRP A 153 -0.69 8.16 -19.65
N LEU A 154 0.40 7.51 -20.04
CA LEU A 154 1.67 7.54 -19.30
C LEU A 154 2.20 8.97 -19.11
N ASP A 155 2.16 9.80 -20.16
CA ASP A 155 2.59 11.20 -20.09
C ASP A 155 1.69 12.02 -19.16
N ALA A 156 0.38 11.77 -19.16
CA ALA A 156 -0.56 12.42 -18.26
C ALA A 156 -0.30 12.00 -16.81
N THR A 157 -0.09 10.71 -16.55
CA THR A 157 0.26 10.18 -15.24
C THR A 157 1.57 10.74 -14.72
N ALA A 158 2.62 10.77 -15.55
CA ALA A 158 3.90 11.36 -15.17
C ALA A 158 3.77 12.84 -14.79
N ARG A 159 2.92 13.61 -15.49
CA ARG A 159 2.61 15.00 -15.11
C ARG A 159 1.82 15.08 -13.81
N GLU A 160 0.77 14.27 -13.65
CA GLU A 160 -0.06 14.23 -12.44
C GLU A 160 0.80 13.95 -11.19
N LEU A 161 1.66 12.93 -11.24
CA LEU A 161 2.54 12.54 -10.15
C LEU A 161 3.59 13.60 -9.80
N ARG A 162 4.02 14.43 -10.77
CA ARG A 162 4.98 15.52 -10.53
C ARG A 162 4.33 16.82 -10.07
N THR A 163 3.03 17.02 -10.29
CA THR A 163 2.41 18.34 -10.14
C THR A 163 1.22 18.37 -9.19
N ALA A 164 0.21 17.52 -9.41
CA ALA A 164 -1.05 17.59 -8.69
C ALA A 164 -1.06 16.65 -7.47
N LEU A 165 -0.62 15.40 -7.64
CA LEU A 165 -0.61 14.43 -6.56
C LEU A 165 0.25 14.85 -5.35
N PRO A 166 1.47 15.42 -5.52
CA PRO A 166 2.28 15.86 -4.38
C PRO A 166 1.60 16.91 -3.50
N ARG A 167 0.65 17.67 -4.04
CA ARG A 167 -0.11 18.70 -3.31
C ARG A 167 -1.26 18.12 -2.50
N CYS A 168 -1.62 16.88 -2.79
CA CYS A 168 -2.75 16.18 -2.20
C CYS A 168 -2.30 15.09 -1.22
N VAL A 169 -1.02 14.75 -1.16
CA VAL A 169 -0.47 13.70 -0.29
C VAL A 169 0.47 14.33 0.71
N LEU A 170 0.26 14.05 1.99
CA LEU A 170 1.15 14.39 3.10
C LEU A 170 1.71 13.10 3.69
N TRP A 171 3.04 12.97 3.75
CA TRP A 171 3.72 11.82 4.32
C TRP A 171 4.05 12.04 5.80
N GLN A 172 3.90 11.02 6.63
CA GLN A 172 4.14 11.08 8.06
C GLN A 172 4.80 9.80 8.55
N LEU A 173 5.75 9.92 9.48
CA LEU A 173 6.30 8.78 10.21
C LEU A 173 5.48 8.51 11.46
N ASP A 174 4.86 7.35 11.55
CA ASP A 174 4.00 6.95 12.67
C ASP A 174 4.66 5.83 13.49
N GLY A 175 4.72 6.02 14.81
CA GLY A 175 5.28 5.03 15.76
C GLY A 175 4.23 4.29 16.59
N VAL A 176 2.93 4.54 16.37
CA VAL A 176 1.81 3.91 17.08
C VAL A 176 1.22 2.78 16.24
N MET A 177 1.07 3.02 14.93
CA MET A 177 0.47 2.14 13.95
C MET A 177 1.03 0.73 14.02
N PHE A 178 2.35 0.61 14.09
CA PHE A 178 3.00 -0.67 14.17
C PHE A 178 2.81 -1.35 15.52
N ALA A 179 3.06 -0.64 16.61
CA ALA A 179 2.93 -1.18 17.96
C ALA A 179 1.49 -1.61 18.30
N ALA A 180 0.48 -0.89 17.77
CA ALA A 180 -0.93 -1.13 18.06
C ALA A 180 -1.60 -2.10 17.07
N PHE A 181 -1.24 -2.06 15.78
CA PHE A 181 -1.95 -2.79 14.72
C PHE A 181 -1.06 -3.69 13.86
N GLY A 182 0.26 -3.63 14.03
CA GLY A 182 1.22 -4.38 13.21
C GLY A 182 1.34 -3.88 11.77
N TRP A 183 0.76 -2.73 11.43
CA TRP A 183 0.81 -2.18 10.09
C TRP A 183 2.15 -1.47 9.84
N VAL A 184 2.66 -1.60 8.62
CA VAL A 184 3.92 -0.97 8.18
C VAL A 184 3.69 0.31 7.37
N GLY A 185 2.48 0.48 6.85
CA GLY A 185 2.02 1.65 6.11
C GLY A 185 0.50 1.78 6.22
N TYR A 186 -0.02 3.00 6.03
CA TYR A 186 -1.45 3.24 5.92
C TYR A 186 -1.77 4.53 5.18
N THR A 187 -2.73 4.49 4.26
CA THR A 187 -3.21 5.67 3.54
C THR A 187 -4.55 6.13 4.09
N CYS A 188 -4.54 7.18 4.92
CA CYS A 188 -5.74 7.83 5.43
C CYS A 188 -6.47 8.55 4.31
N ARG A 189 -7.81 8.43 4.25
CA ARG A 189 -8.64 9.10 3.23
C ARG A 189 -8.90 10.58 3.53
N HIS A 190 -8.22 11.16 4.51
CA HIS A 190 -8.26 12.57 4.83
C HIS A 190 -6.92 13.00 5.45
N LEU A 191 -6.73 14.32 5.61
CA LEU A 191 -5.61 14.85 6.38
C LEU A 191 -5.82 14.58 7.87
N LEU A 192 -4.83 13.99 8.54
CA LEU A 192 -4.77 13.95 9.99
C LEU A 192 -4.52 15.37 10.53
N ARG A 193 -5.15 15.71 11.66
CA ARG A 193 -4.95 17.03 12.29
C ARG A 193 -3.65 17.01 13.10
N GLU A 194 -2.91 18.11 13.08
CA GLU A 194 -1.77 18.30 13.98
C GLU A 194 -2.19 18.02 15.44
N GLY A 195 -1.42 17.18 16.13
CA GLY A 195 -1.63 16.87 17.55
C GLY A 195 -2.69 15.81 17.88
N THR A 196 -3.38 15.21 16.90
CA THR A 196 -4.13 13.97 17.15
C THR A 196 -3.14 12.81 17.09
N GLY A 197 -2.50 12.52 18.23
CA GLY A 197 -1.45 11.51 18.32
C GLY A 197 -1.89 10.14 17.77
N GLY A 198 -1.23 9.72 16.69
CA GLY A 198 -1.29 8.38 16.13
C GLY A 198 -2.61 7.98 15.47
N VAL A 199 -2.53 6.91 14.68
CA VAL A 199 -3.69 6.15 14.21
C VAL A 199 -4.43 5.56 15.40
N ASP A 200 -5.74 5.81 15.50
CA ASP A 200 -6.65 4.99 16.31
C ASP A 200 -7.45 4.04 15.41
N SER A 201 -8.20 3.11 16.02
CA SER A 201 -9.00 2.12 15.28
C SER A 201 -10.13 2.73 14.41
N ASN A 202 -10.37 4.04 14.52
CA ASN A 202 -11.39 4.77 13.78
C ASN A 202 -10.79 5.87 12.87
N VAL A 203 -9.49 5.77 12.54
CA VAL A 203 -8.78 6.77 11.72
C VAL A 203 -9.56 7.14 10.45
N ASP A 204 -10.19 6.18 9.78
CA ASP A 204 -11.00 6.38 8.58
C ASP A 204 -12.50 6.22 8.83
N HIS A 205 -13.00 6.80 9.93
CA HIS A 205 -14.44 6.77 10.21
C HIS A 205 -15.23 7.43 9.05
N PRO A 206 -16.27 6.78 8.48
CA PRO A 206 -16.94 7.25 7.27
C PRO A 206 -17.48 8.70 7.33
N ASN A 207 -17.93 9.14 8.50
CA ASN A 207 -18.37 10.53 8.69
C ASN A 207 -17.22 11.55 8.56
N VAL A 208 -16.02 11.23 9.05
CA VAL A 208 -14.85 12.12 8.97
C VAL A 208 -14.44 12.31 7.51
N ILE A 209 -14.38 11.20 6.75
CA ILE A 209 -14.10 11.22 5.31
C ILE A 209 -15.16 12.01 4.56
N ARG A 210 -16.45 11.80 4.87
CA ARG A 210 -17.54 12.54 4.23
C ARG A 210 -17.44 14.04 4.47
N ASP A 211 -17.09 14.44 5.69
CA ASP A 211 -16.96 15.85 6.06
C ASP A 211 -15.74 16.48 5.37
N ALA A 212 -14.62 15.76 5.27
CA ALA A 212 -13.44 16.15 4.49
C ALA A 212 -13.77 16.29 2.98
N ASP A 213 -14.48 15.32 2.40
CA ASP A 213 -14.94 15.35 1.01
C ASP A 213 -15.87 16.55 0.76
N ALA A 214 -16.79 16.85 1.67
CA ALA A 214 -17.69 17.99 1.56
C ALA A 214 -16.90 19.32 1.58
N GLU A 215 -15.86 19.42 2.40
CA GLU A 215 -14.99 20.58 2.44
C GLU A 215 -14.16 20.73 1.15
N ALA A 216 -13.57 19.65 0.63
CA ALA A 216 -12.85 19.66 -0.64
C ALA A 216 -13.75 20.14 -1.79
N ARG A 217 -15.00 19.64 -1.85
CA ARG A 217 -16.00 20.10 -2.83
C ARG A 217 -16.37 21.57 -2.66
N ARG A 218 -16.55 22.06 -1.42
CA ARG A 218 -16.81 23.50 -1.16
C ARG A 218 -15.67 24.40 -1.65
N ARG A 219 -14.42 23.92 -1.58
CA ARG A 219 -13.24 24.62 -2.09
C ARG A 219 -13.04 24.48 -3.61
N GLY A 220 -13.90 23.72 -4.29
CA GLY A 220 -13.78 23.46 -5.73
C GLY A 220 -12.58 22.59 -6.10
N VAL A 221 -12.03 21.82 -5.16
CA VAL A 221 -10.91 20.91 -5.40
C VAL A 221 -11.47 19.53 -5.78
N PRO A 222 -11.06 18.94 -6.92
CA PRO A 222 -11.58 17.64 -7.37
C PRO A 222 -10.94 16.44 -6.66
N SER A 223 -9.91 16.68 -5.85
CA SER A 223 -9.12 15.65 -5.16
C SER A 223 -9.28 15.72 -3.64
N ARG A 224 -9.19 14.57 -2.98
CA ARG A 224 -8.96 14.46 -1.53
C ARG A 224 -7.54 14.84 -1.19
N PHE A 225 -7.39 15.42 -0.01
CA PHE A 225 -6.10 15.53 0.65
C PHE A 225 -5.95 14.34 1.58
N LEU A 226 -4.87 13.58 1.43
CA LEU A 226 -4.59 12.31 2.08
C LEU A 226 -3.37 12.47 2.98
N THR A 227 -3.39 11.80 4.12
CA THR A 227 -2.18 11.53 4.90
C THR A 227 -1.76 10.09 4.63
N VAL A 228 -0.49 9.90 4.27
CA VAL A 228 0.14 8.58 4.13
C VAL A 228 1.11 8.38 5.28
N LEU A 229 0.88 7.33 6.04
CA LEU A 229 1.65 6.95 7.19
C LEU A 229 2.64 5.86 6.79
N VAL A 230 3.89 6.04 7.20
CA VAL A 230 4.95 5.05 7.06
C VAL A 230 5.49 4.75 8.44
N ILE A 231 5.74 3.48 8.72
CA ILE A 231 6.28 3.03 9.99
C ILE A 231 7.61 3.72 10.36
N ARG A 232 7.67 4.29 11.57
CA ARG A 232 8.85 4.99 12.10
C ARG A 232 10.01 4.02 12.39
N GLU A 233 9.73 2.75 12.65
CA GLU A 233 10.70 1.73 13.03
C GLU A 233 11.72 1.48 11.91
N TYR A 234 11.36 1.62 10.63
CA TYR A 234 12.33 1.50 9.54
C TYR A 234 13.40 2.58 9.59
N THR A 235 13.01 3.85 9.74
CA THR A 235 13.98 4.96 9.81
C THR A 235 14.80 4.88 11.09
N ALA A 236 14.18 4.52 12.22
CA ALA A 236 14.89 4.27 13.47
C ALA A 236 15.94 3.14 13.32
N ARG A 237 15.60 2.05 12.62
CA ARG A 237 16.53 0.93 12.36
C ARG A 237 17.67 1.35 11.45
N LEU A 238 17.42 2.09 10.38
CA LEU A 238 18.47 2.64 9.51
C LEU A 238 19.47 3.51 10.30
N CYS A 239 18.96 4.40 11.15
CA CYS A 239 19.78 5.21 12.04
C CYS A 239 20.66 4.35 12.96
N ALA A 240 20.07 3.34 13.62
CA ALA A 240 20.78 2.45 14.52
C ALA A 240 21.89 1.66 13.81
N LEU A 241 21.57 1.07 12.65
CA LEU A 241 22.53 0.31 11.84
C LEU A 241 23.69 1.18 11.37
N ARG A 242 23.46 2.45 11.00
CA ARG A 242 24.54 3.39 10.69
C ARG A 242 25.42 3.64 11.90
N GLN A 243 24.84 3.91 13.07
CA GLN A 243 25.58 4.16 14.31
C GLN A 243 26.43 2.96 14.74
N LEU A 244 25.97 1.74 14.45
CA LEU A 244 26.70 0.50 14.67
C LEU A 244 27.79 0.20 13.63
N GLY A 245 28.01 1.08 12.64
CA GLY A 245 28.98 0.86 11.57
C GLY A 245 28.55 -0.19 10.54
N GLN A 246 27.25 -0.50 10.49
CA GLN A 246 26.63 -1.45 9.56
C GLN A 246 25.94 -0.76 8.37
N PHE A 247 26.24 0.52 8.13
CA PHE A 247 25.83 1.22 6.91
C PHE A 247 26.27 0.45 5.65
N GLY A 248 25.34 0.23 4.73
CA GLY A 248 25.56 -0.56 3.52
C GLY A 248 25.68 -2.08 3.74
N GLY A 249 25.54 -2.56 4.97
CA GLY A 249 25.40 -3.98 5.26
C GLY A 249 24.04 -4.53 4.83
N GLU A 250 23.95 -5.85 4.70
CA GLU A 250 22.75 -6.58 4.26
C GLU A 250 21.45 -6.08 4.92
N GLU A 251 21.38 -6.05 6.26
CA GLU A 251 20.16 -5.60 6.93
C GLU A 251 19.83 -4.12 6.64
N TYR A 252 20.84 -3.26 6.53
CA TYR A 252 20.63 -1.86 6.18
C TYR A 252 20.04 -1.75 4.76
N MET A 253 20.54 -2.55 3.81
CA MET A 253 20.00 -2.63 2.45
C MET A 253 18.55 -3.10 2.44
N LEU A 254 18.24 -4.18 3.17
CA LEU A 254 16.90 -4.75 3.23
C LEU A 254 15.90 -3.79 3.90
N THR A 255 16.33 -3.10 4.96
CA THR A 255 15.50 -2.11 5.65
C THR A 255 15.16 -0.95 4.72
N ALA A 256 16.16 -0.41 4.02
CA ALA A 256 15.96 0.68 3.07
C ALA A 256 15.11 0.26 1.86
N PHE A 257 15.31 -0.97 1.36
CA PHE A 257 14.50 -1.55 0.29
C PHE A 257 13.03 -1.68 0.72
N MET A 258 12.76 -2.23 1.90
CA MET A 258 11.38 -2.38 2.38
C MET A 258 10.71 -1.05 2.69
N LEU A 259 11.45 -0.04 3.16
CA LEU A 259 10.90 1.31 3.27
C LEU A 259 10.46 1.86 1.91
N ALA A 260 11.29 1.68 0.87
CA ALA A 260 10.94 2.08 -0.49
C ALA A 260 9.71 1.34 -1.02
N VAL A 261 9.61 0.03 -0.76
CA VAL A 261 8.44 -0.80 -1.10
C VAL A 261 7.20 -0.31 -0.37
N THR A 262 7.27 -0.03 0.93
CA THR A 262 6.13 0.49 1.70
C THR A 262 5.66 1.84 1.16
N ALA A 263 6.58 2.77 0.85
CA ALA A 263 6.20 4.05 0.26
C ALA A 263 5.50 3.89 -1.10
N LEU A 264 5.97 2.95 -1.94
CA LEU A 264 5.31 2.63 -3.20
C LEU A 264 3.94 1.98 -2.97
N HIS A 265 3.84 1.02 -2.05
CA HIS A 265 2.59 0.33 -1.71
C HIS A 265 1.51 1.35 -1.34
N GLU A 266 1.82 2.27 -0.43
CA GLU A 266 0.88 3.32 -0.03
C GLU A 266 0.57 4.32 -1.17
N LEU A 267 1.52 4.59 -2.07
CA LEU A 267 1.23 5.38 -3.27
C LEU A 267 0.19 4.69 -4.17
N GLY A 268 0.19 3.35 -4.22
CA GLY A 268 -0.82 2.54 -4.92
C GLY A 268 -2.24 2.75 -4.36
N HIS A 269 -2.36 2.93 -3.06
CA HIS A 269 -3.62 3.32 -2.41
C HIS A 269 -3.97 4.78 -2.69
N ALA A 270 -3.00 5.68 -2.53
CA ALA A 270 -3.19 7.11 -2.66
C ALA A 270 -3.68 7.53 -4.06
N ILE A 271 -3.21 6.88 -5.14
CA ILE A 271 -3.62 7.23 -6.51
C ILE A 271 -5.12 7.03 -6.73
N TYR A 272 -5.71 6.01 -6.10
CA TYR A 272 -7.13 5.71 -6.20
C TYR A 272 -7.93 6.57 -5.23
N TRP A 273 -7.52 6.62 -3.96
CA TRP A 273 -8.26 7.33 -2.92
C TRP A 273 -8.21 8.85 -3.05
N LYS A 274 -7.28 9.42 -3.83
CA LYS A 274 -7.28 10.87 -4.10
C LYS A 274 -8.53 11.32 -4.83
N ASP A 275 -9.19 10.46 -5.61
CA ASP A 275 -10.35 10.86 -6.39
C ASP A 275 -11.60 10.90 -5.50
N LEU A 276 -12.26 12.07 -5.42
CA LEU A 276 -13.49 12.25 -4.64
C LEU A 276 -14.66 11.35 -5.10
N ARG A 277 -14.56 10.74 -6.28
CA ARG A 277 -15.54 9.78 -6.82
C ARG A 277 -15.34 8.38 -6.26
N ALA A 278 -14.18 8.06 -5.68
CA ALA A 278 -13.90 6.75 -5.08
C ALA A 278 -14.69 6.45 -3.78
N ALA A 279 -15.56 7.37 -3.32
CA ALA A 279 -16.36 7.21 -2.10
C ALA A 279 -17.41 6.09 -2.21
N ASN A 280 -17.13 4.90 -1.68
CA ASN A 280 -18.16 3.94 -1.27
C ASN A 280 -18.44 4.07 0.24
N ARG A 281 -19.62 3.66 0.70
CA ARG A 281 -19.95 3.61 2.14
C ARG A 281 -19.25 2.47 2.87
N CYS A 282 -18.76 1.48 2.13
CA CYS A 282 -18.10 0.28 2.67
C CYS A 282 -16.56 0.38 2.72
N MET A 283 -15.96 1.49 2.28
CA MET A 283 -14.51 1.75 2.30
C MET A 283 -13.63 0.69 1.59
N ASN A 284 -14.23 -0.19 0.79
CA ASN A 284 -13.52 -1.27 0.11
C ASN A 284 -12.82 -0.76 -1.15
N GLU A 285 -11.62 -1.28 -1.41
CA GLU A 285 -10.89 -1.04 -2.65
C GLU A 285 -11.44 -1.89 -3.80
N PRO A 286 -11.26 -1.47 -5.07
CA PRO A 286 -11.53 -2.31 -6.22
C PRO A 286 -10.44 -3.37 -6.37
N TYR A 287 -10.76 -4.47 -7.05
CA TYR A 287 -9.74 -5.38 -7.58
C TYR A 287 -9.01 -4.73 -8.77
N PHE A 288 -7.75 -5.07 -9.00
CA PHE A 288 -7.03 -4.64 -10.19
C PHE A 288 -6.96 -5.75 -11.25
N GLY A 289 -7.70 -5.60 -12.35
CA GLY A 289 -7.77 -6.58 -13.42
C GLY A 289 -8.20 -7.97 -12.93
N GLY A 290 -7.29 -8.94 -13.03
CA GLY A 290 -7.52 -10.33 -12.62
C GLY A 290 -7.07 -10.66 -11.21
N ASP A 291 -6.69 -9.68 -10.39
CA ASP A 291 -6.13 -9.93 -9.05
C ASP A 291 -7.17 -10.60 -8.12
N LEU A 292 -6.69 -11.50 -7.26
CA LEU A 292 -7.52 -12.25 -6.30
C LEU A 292 -7.48 -11.64 -4.90
N GLU A 293 -6.78 -10.52 -4.73
CA GLU A 293 -6.61 -9.78 -3.49
C GLU A 293 -7.13 -8.36 -3.71
N MET A 294 -7.93 -7.87 -2.76
CA MET A 294 -8.53 -6.54 -2.78
C MET A 294 -7.64 -5.60 -1.97
N GLU A 295 -6.43 -5.40 -2.48
CA GLU A 295 -5.34 -4.67 -1.84
C GLU A 295 -4.52 -4.02 -2.97
N LEU A 296 -4.76 -2.72 -3.20
CA LEU A 296 -4.18 -2.02 -4.35
C LEU A 296 -2.68 -1.79 -4.23
N GLY A 297 -2.15 -1.65 -3.02
CA GLY A 297 -0.72 -1.48 -2.77
C GLY A 297 0.08 -2.73 -3.15
N ASP A 298 -0.35 -3.91 -2.71
CA ASP A 298 0.20 -5.21 -3.07
C ASP A 298 0.12 -5.43 -4.57
N SER A 299 -1.02 -5.08 -5.20
CA SER A 299 -1.15 -5.12 -6.67
C SER A 299 -0.14 -4.23 -7.37
N PHE A 300 0.09 -3.02 -6.84
CA PHE A 300 1.05 -2.10 -7.41
C PHE A 300 2.49 -2.62 -7.27
N ILE A 301 2.88 -3.11 -6.09
CA ILE A 301 4.20 -3.71 -5.87
C ILE A 301 4.40 -4.93 -6.78
N ALA A 302 3.40 -5.80 -6.86
CA ALA A 302 3.42 -6.96 -7.75
C ALA A 302 3.62 -6.53 -9.21
N SER A 303 2.99 -5.44 -9.66
CA SER A 303 3.17 -4.94 -11.02
C SER A 303 4.60 -4.49 -11.33
N ILE A 304 5.33 -3.98 -10.34
CA ILE A 304 6.73 -3.54 -10.46
C ILE A 304 7.67 -4.75 -10.53
N PHE A 305 7.41 -5.78 -9.71
CA PHE A 305 8.30 -6.93 -9.55
C PHE A 305 7.80 -8.21 -10.25
N GLY A 306 6.93 -8.07 -11.25
CA GLY A 306 6.50 -9.19 -12.10
C GLY A 306 5.65 -10.23 -11.36
N ASP A 307 4.61 -9.76 -10.67
CA ASP A 307 3.66 -10.54 -9.88
C ASP A 307 4.22 -11.09 -8.54
N TRP A 308 5.24 -10.44 -7.99
CA TRP A 308 5.84 -10.79 -6.69
C TRP A 308 5.87 -9.61 -5.74
N THR A 309 5.63 -9.88 -4.46
CA THR A 309 5.69 -8.89 -3.37
C THR A 309 6.73 -9.34 -2.35
N PRO A 310 7.74 -8.51 -2.01
CA PRO A 310 8.69 -8.86 -0.96
C PRO A 310 8.02 -8.77 0.41
N VAL A 311 8.33 -9.72 1.28
CA VAL A 311 7.79 -9.83 2.64
C VAL A 311 8.91 -10.19 3.62
N PRO A 312 8.85 -9.75 4.88
CA PRO A 312 9.79 -10.19 5.91
C PRO A 312 9.76 -11.72 6.10
N ILE A 313 10.93 -12.32 6.39
CA ILE A 313 10.99 -13.71 6.86
C ILE A 313 10.67 -13.75 8.36
N GLU A 314 9.46 -14.22 8.69
CA GLU A 314 8.98 -14.38 10.07
C GLU A 314 9.01 -15.85 10.52
N HIS A 315 9.31 -16.11 11.79
CA HIS A 315 9.09 -17.45 12.37
C HIS A 315 7.67 -17.55 12.90
N THR A 316 7.01 -18.67 12.56
CA THR A 316 5.63 -19.02 12.96
C THR A 316 5.41 -19.18 14.48
N HIS A 317 6.45 -18.97 15.29
CA HIS A 317 6.47 -19.21 16.74
C HIS A 317 6.93 -18.01 17.56
N ASP A 318 7.23 -16.86 16.94
CA ASP A 318 7.46 -15.65 17.72
C ASP A 318 6.08 -15.16 18.21
N GLU A 319 5.79 -15.37 19.51
CA GLU A 319 4.54 -14.98 20.19
C GLU A 319 4.27 -13.46 20.17
N PHE A 320 5.25 -12.69 19.70
CA PHE A 320 5.19 -11.25 19.46
C PHE A 320 5.68 -11.06 18.04
N GLY A 321 4.85 -10.50 17.15
CA GLY A 321 5.06 -10.41 15.71
C GLY A 321 6.40 -9.80 15.26
N TRP A 322 6.52 -9.52 13.95
CA TRP A 322 7.72 -8.94 13.36
C TRP A 322 8.29 -7.79 14.24
N ARG A 323 9.62 -7.74 14.41
CA ARG A 323 10.28 -6.85 15.41
C ARG A 323 10.82 -5.55 14.84
N GLY A 324 10.40 -5.15 13.65
CA GLY A 324 11.01 -4.01 12.99
C GLY A 324 12.38 -4.30 12.36
N THR A 325 12.80 -5.57 12.26
CA THR A 325 14.16 -5.94 11.80
C THR A 325 14.13 -6.85 10.57
N PHE A 326 15.22 -6.82 9.80
CA PHE A 326 15.39 -7.64 8.59
C PHE A 326 16.61 -8.57 8.69
N GLU A 327 17.08 -8.84 9.91
CA GLU A 327 18.19 -9.77 10.18
C GLU A 327 17.96 -11.15 9.56
N ARG A 328 16.70 -11.57 9.45
CA ARG A 328 16.28 -12.86 8.87
C ARG A 328 16.06 -12.83 7.36
N GLY A 329 16.29 -11.70 6.71
CA GLY A 329 16.10 -11.54 5.26
C GLY A 329 14.67 -11.29 4.82
N LEU A 330 14.48 -11.39 3.50
CA LEU A 330 13.20 -11.24 2.82
C LEU A 330 12.85 -12.51 2.06
N ALA A 331 11.55 -12.74 1.93
CA ALA A 331 10.96 -13.70 1.02
C ALA A 331 10.11 -12.96 -0.02
N TRP A 332 9.74 -13.67 -1.08
CA TRP A 332 8.90 -13.18 -2.15
C TRP A 332 7.61 -13.99 -2.17
N LYS A 333 6.52 -13.28 -1.95
CA LYS A 333 5.14 -13.77 -2.00
C LYS A 333 4.63 -13.57 -3.43
N GLN A 334 4.15 -14.64 -4.07
CA GLN A 334 3.51 -14.49 -5.37
C GLN A 334 2.15 -13.80 -5.20
N HIS A 335 1.91 -12.75 -5.97
CA HIS A 335 0.61 -12.10 -6.04
C HIS A 335 -0.36 -12.97 -6.84
N LEU A 336 -1.53 -13.22 -6.27
CA LEU A 336 -2.47 -14.17 -6.84
C LEU A 336 -3.37 -13.48 -7.87
N THR A 337 -3.36 -13.98 -9.11
CA THR A 337 -4.22 -13.48 -10.19
C THR A 337 -4.91 -14.62 -10.96
N TRP A 338 -6.04 -14.34 -11.61
CA TRP A 338 -6.73 -15.27 -12.51
C TRP A 338 -5.91 -15.62 -13.77
N ASP A 339 -4.91 -14.80 -14.13
CA ASP A 339 -4.02 -15.09 -15.25
C ASP A 339 -3.20 -16.38 -15.00
N PHE A 340 -2.81 -16.62 -13.74
CA PHE A 340 -1.99 -17.78 -13.33
C PHE A 340 -2.80 -18.86 -12.63
N HIS A 341 -3.87 -18.49 -11.94
CA HIS A 341 -4.64 -19.41 -11.12
C HIS A 341 -6.04 -19.62 -11.69
N ARG A 342 -6.40 -20.88 -11.96
CA ARG A 342 -7.78 -21.25 -12.34
C ARG A 342 -8.72 -21.38 -11.14
N THR A 343 -8.16 -21.43 -9.93
CA THR A 343 -8.85 -21.49 -8.64
C THR A 343 -7.93 -20.83 -7.61
N ARG A 344 -8.49 -20.11 -6.63
CA ARG A 344 -7.69 -19.55 -5.53
C ARG A 344 -6.90 -20.67 -4.85
N PRO A 345 -5.55 -20.66 -4.87
CA PRO A 345 -4.77 -21.77 -4.36
C PRO A 345 -5.00 -21.92 -2.86
N ARG A 346 -5.07 -23.18 -2.40
CA ARG A 346 -5.26 -23.51 -0.96
C ARG A 346 -4.05 -23.13 -0.10
N TYR A 347 -2.89 -22.93 -0.72
CA TYR A 347 -1.62 -22.62 -0.07
C TYR A 347 -0.92 -21.49 -0.84
N ARG A 348 -0.26 -20.58 -0.13
CA ARG A 348 0.68 -19.62 -0.72
C ARG A 348 2.10 -20.17 -0.54
N ALA A 349 2.86 -20.21 -1.63
CA ALA A 349 4.27 -20.53 -1.59
C ALA A 349 5.06 -19.22 -1.54
N HIS A 350 5.94 -19.09 -0.55
CA HIS A 350 6.91 -18.00 -0.48
C HIS A 350 8.26 -18.54 -0.93
N TYR A 351 8.94 -17.77 -1.76
CA TYR A 351 10.26 -18.12 -2.27
C TYR A 351 11.25 -17.14 -1.70
N SER A 352 12.32 -17.62 -1.09
CA SER A 352 13.44 -16.74 -0.87
C SER A 352 14.22 -16.63 -2.17
N ILE A 353 14.41 -15.40 -2.65
CA ILE A 353 15.21 -15.10 -3.83
C ILE A 353 16.48 -14.42 -3.33
N PRO A 354 17.67 -14.95 -3.64
CA PRO A 354 18.93 -14.35 -3.22
C PRO A 354 19.03 -12.90 -3.72
N VAL A 355 19.35 -11.98 -2.81
CA VAL A 355 19.73 -10.61 -3.19
C VAL A 355 21.16 -10.71 -3.71
N LYS A 356 21.36 -10.46 -5.00
CA LYS A 356 22.68 -10.49 -5.65
C LYS A 356 23.07 -9.12 -6.18
#